data_AF-A0A327Y1F7-F1
#
_entry.id   AF-A0A327Y1F7-F1
#
_cell.length_a   1.000
_cell.length_b   1.000
_cell.length_c   1.000
_cell.angle_alpha   90.00
_cell.angle_beta   90.00
_cell.angle_gamma   90.00
#
_symmetry.space_group_name_H-M   'P 1'
#
loop_
_entity.id
_entity.type
_entity.pdbx_description
1 polymer ?
#
loop_
_entity_poly.entity_id
_entity_poly.type
_entity_poly.pdbx_seq_one_letter_code
_entity_poly.pdbx_strand_id
1 'polypeptide(L)'
;MSLLAPGDDPAPAFPTLCAWTRAARTGAGSPWLSPGDAETLARHALARGLGVRLLEAAALTLHEPPRDTDWEILGADAPGANWDDHRDPSRALHLLLTKLRQARTAGARLQYKLWLGEP
;
A
#
# COMPACT_ATOMS: atom_id res chain seq x y z
N MET A 1 15.28 -27.62 9.50
CA MET A 1 14.69 -26.89 8.35
C MET A 1 13.75 -25.86 8.93
N SER A 2 14.19 -24.61 9.09
CA SER A 2 13.32 -23.54 9.62
C SER A 2 12.32 -23.12 8.55
N LEU A 3 11.03 -23.31 8.84
CA LEU A 3 9.92 -22.64 8.18
C LEU A 3 9.91 -21.19 8.70
N LEU A 4 10.44 -20.25 7.92
CA LEU A 4 10.21 -18.83 8.17
C LEU A 4 8.72 -18.55 7.97
N ALA A 5 8.07 -18.07 9.03
CA ALA A 5 6.73 -17.53 8.93
C ALA A 5 6.73 -16.34 7.95
N PRO A 6 5.74 -16.19 7.06
CA PRO A 6 5.67 -15.04 6.17
C PRO A 6 5.31 -13.81 7.02
N GLY A 7 6.31 -12.99 7.35
CA GLY A 7 6.11 -11.80 8.19
C GLY A 7 7.37 -11.21 8.82
N ASP A 8 8.50 -11.94 8.83
CA ASP A 8 9.77 -11.51 9.44
C ASP A 8 10.83 -11.10 8.40
N ASP A 9 10.43 -10.63 7.22
CA ASP A 9 11.41 -10.00 6.33
C ASP A 9 11.98 -8.75 7.02
N PRO A 10 13.31 -8.58 7.04
CA PRO A 10 13.91 -7.43 7.69
C PRO A 10 13.39 -6.15 7.05
N ALA A 11 13.05 -5.16 7.88
CA ALA A 11 12.55 -3.88 7.40
C ALA A 11 13.48 -3.29 6.32
N PRO A 12 12.91 -2.70 5.26
CA PRO A 12 13.69 -2.20 4.13
C PRO A 12 14.67 -1.12 4.60
N ALA A 13 15.92 -1.22 4.14
CA ALA A 13 16.95 -0.24 4.47
C ALA A 13 16.59 1.17 3.95
N PHE A 14 17.11 2.20 4.62
CA PHE A 14 16.82 3.60 4.26
C PHE A 14 17.08 3.97 2.79
N PRO A 15 18.19 3.52 2.14
CA PRO A 15 18.40 3.78 0.71
C PRO A 15 17.31 3.18 -0.18
N THR A 16 16.80 2.00 0.19
CA THR A 16 15.70 1.31 -0.48
C THR A 16 14.41 2.13 -0.36
N LEU A 17 14.08 2.60 0.86
CA LEU A 17 12.91 3.47 1.08
C LEU A 17 12.98 4.76 0.27
N CYS A 18 14.17 5.36 0.16
CA CYS A 18 14.37 6.55 -0.67
C CYS A 18 14.15 6.27 -2.16
N ALA A 19 14.63 5.12 -2.65
CA ALA A 19 14.43 4.70 -4.03
C ALA A 19 12.94 4.43 -4.32
N TRP A 20 12.25 3.72 -3.44
CA TRP A 20 10.82 3.46 -3.56
C TRP A 20 9.99 4.73 -3.49
N THR A 21 10.33 5.66 -2.60
CA THR A 21 9.67 6.97 -2.50
C THR A 21 9.80 7.74 -3.81
N ARG A 22 11.00 7.71 -4.44
CA ARG A 22 11.22 8.37 -5.73
C ARG A 22 10.39 7.72 -6.84
N ALA A 23 10.37 6.39 -6.91
CA ALA A 23 9.58 5.64 -7.89
C ALA A 23 8.08 5.92 -7.74
N ALA A 24 7.58 5.92 -6.50
CA ALA A 24 6.17 6.16 -6.16
C ALA A 24 5.68 7.57 -6.53
N ARG A 25 6.59 8.52 -6.80
CA ARG A 25 6.25 9.87 -7.30
C ARG A 25 6.25 9.98 -8.83
N THR A 26 6.44 8.86 -9.53
CA THR A 26 6.36 8.80 -10.99
C THR A 26 5.04 8.15 -11.43
N GLY A 27 4.69 8.26 -12.72
CA GLY A 27 3.53 7.56 -13.26
C GLY A 27 3.58 6.04 -13.08
N ALA A 28 4.77 5.47 -12.88
CA ALA A 28 4.94 4.04 -12.69
C ALA A 28 4.59 3.53 -11.28
N GLY A 29 4.57 4.38 -10.24
CA GLY A 29 4.34 3.95 -8.85
C GLY A 29 5.55 3.24 -8.20
N SER A 30 5.40 2.81 -6.95
CA SER A 30 6.40 1.98 -6.24
C SER A 30 6.60 0.62 -6.94
N PRO A 31 7.61 -0.19 -6.57
CA PRO A 31 7.54 -1.62 -6.88
C PRO A 31 6.34 -2.28 -6.17
N TRP A 32 6.05 -3.54 -6.52
CA TRP A 32 5.10 -4.36 -5.76
C TRP A 32 5.70 -4.71 -4.40
N LEU A 33 4.97 -4.37 -3.35
CA LEU A 33 5.40 -4.45 -1.96
C LEU A 33 4.56 -5.47 -1.18
N SER A 34 5.17 -6.08 -0.18
CA SER A 34 4.42 -6.80 0.86
C SER A 34 3.53 -5.82 1.66
N PRO A 35 2.54 -6.31 2.43
CA PRO A 35 1.77 -5.45 3.32
C PRO A 35 2.66 -4.64 4.28
N GLY A 36 3.70 -5.26 4.86
CA GLY A 36 4.61 -4.61 5.81
C GLY A 36 5.50 -3.55 5.15
N ASP A 37 5.98 -3.81 3.94
CA ASP A 37 6.77 -2.85 3.18
C ASP A 37 5.93 -1.66 2.71
N ALA A 38 4.67 -1.89 2.31
CA ALA A 38 3.74 -0.84 1.95
C ALA A 38 3.44 0.09 3.14
N GLU A 39 3.20 -0.48 4.32
CA GLU A 39 3.07 0.30 5.56
C GLU A 39 4.36 1.11 5.85
N THR A 40 5.52 0.46 5.75
CA THR A 40 6.81 1.12 6.04
C THR A 40 7.08 2.27 5.09
N LEU A 41 6.82 2.09 3.79
CA LEU A 41 6.95 3.14 2.78
C LEU A 41 5.98 4.30 3.06
N ALA A 42 4.73 4.02 3.40
CA ALA A 42 3.74 5.05 3.68
C ALA A 42 4.08 5.87 4.93
N ARG A 43 4.59 5.23 5.99
CA ARG A 43 5.10 5.93 7.18
C ARG A 43 6.32 6.79 6.87
N HIS A 44 7.24 6.28 6.05
CA HIS A 44 8.39 7.04 5.57
C HIS A 44 7.96 8.26 4.74
N ALA A 45 6.93 8.11 3.89
CA ALA A 45 6.36 9.18 3.10
C ALA A 45 5.72 10.27 3.97
N LEU A 46 4.93 9.88 4.97
CA LEU A 46 4.28 10.80 5.92
C LEU A 46 5.31 11.66 6.64
N ALA A 47 6.42 11.08 7.09
CA ALA A 47 7.52 11.81 7.73
C ALA A 47 8.17 12.89 6.83
N ARG A 48 7.87 12.85 5.52
CA ARG A 48 8.34 13.80 4.50
C ARG A 48 7.22 14.70 3.96
N GLY A 49 6.04 14.68 4.60
CA GLY A 49 4.86 15.46 4.20
C GLY A 49 4.12 14.91 2.98
N LEU A 50 4.39 13.66 2.58
CA LEU A 50 3.75 13.03 1.42
C LEU A 50 2.61 12.09 1.88
N GLY A 51 1.51 12.11 1.14
CA GLY A 51 0.39 11.19 1.30
C GLY A 51 0.38 10.09 0.25
N VAL A 52 -0.23 8.95 0.58
CA VAL A 52 -0.60 7.92 -0.41
C VAL A 52 -1.75 8.48 -1.25
N ARG A 53 -1.56 8.55 -2.58
CA ARG A 53 -2.52 9.10 -3.54
C ARG A 53 -3.24 8.05 -4.37
N LEU A 54 -2.60 6.91 -4.55
CA LEU A 54 -3.17 5.76 -5.26
C LEU A 54 -2.58 4.49 -4.63
N LEU A 55 -3.37 3.44 -4.59
CA LEU A 55 -2.96 2.10 -4.18
C LEU A 55 -3.52 1.10 -5.17
N GLU A 56 -2.66 0.30 -5.79
CA GLU A 56 -3.08 -0.93 -6.44
C GLU A 56 -2.79 -2.12 -5.51
N ALA A 57 -3.67 -3.13 -5.58
CA ALA A 57 -3.51 -4.39 -4.87
C ALA A 57 -3.67 -5.55 -5.85
N ALA A 58 -2.81 -6.57 -5.74
CA ALA A 58 -2.85 -7.74 -6.60
C ALA A 58 -2.70 -9.03 -5.76
N ALA A 59 -3.51 -10.04 -6.05
CA ALA A 59 -3.44 -11.33 -5.35
C ALA A 59 -2.25 -12.17 -5.84
N LEU A 60 -1.51 -12.75 -4.91
CA LEU A 60 -0.35 -13.62 -5.18
C LEU A 60 -0.73 -15.03 -5.64
N THR A 61 -1.97 -15.46 -5.40
CA THR A 61 -2.47 -16.79 -5.76
C THR A 61 -3.79 -16.69 -6.50
N LEU A 62 -3.84 -17.26 -7.71
CA LEU A 62 -5.03 -17.50 -8.54
C LEU A 62 -5.92 -18.63 -7.97
N HIS A 63 -6.13 -18.71 -6.65
CA HIS A 63 -7.25 -19.51 -6.16
C HIS A 63 -8.51 -18.72 -6.49
N GLU A 64 -9.45 -19.38 -7.18
CA GLU A 64 -10.79 -18.95 -7.59
C GLU A 64 -11.12 -17.48 -7.25
N PRO A 65 -11.35 -16.61 -8.25
CA PRO A 65 -11.40 -15.16 -8.04
C PRO A 65 -12.26 -14.87 -6.82
N PRO A 66 -11.74 -14.13 -5.82
CA PRO A 66 -12.56 -13.65 -4.73
C PRO A 66 -13.82 -13.07 -5.35
N ARG A 67 -14.99 -13.61 -4.96
CA ARG A 67 -16.28 -13.24 -5.57
C ARG A 67 -16.64 -11.79 -5.32
N ASP A 68 -15.88 -11.13 -4.46
CA ASP A 68 -16.07 -9.75 -4.11
C ASP A 68 -15.07 -8.86 -4.82
N THR A 69 -15.65 -7.91 -5.54
CA THR A 69 -15.13 -6.63 -6.00
C THR A 69 -14.48 -5.79 -4.88
N ASP A 70 -14.33 -6.30 -3.65
CA ASP A 70 -14.06 -5.58 -2.39
C ASP A 70 -12.59 -5.23 -2.12
N TRP A 71 -11.64 -5.61 -2.97
CA TRP A 71 -10.22 -5.24 -2.81
C TRP A 71 -9.85 -4.01 -3.64
N GLU A 72 -10.83 -3.11 -3.81
CA GLU A 72 -10.74 -1.88 -4.60
C GLU A 72 -9.46 -1.09 -4.33
N ILE A 73 -8.81 -0.79 -5.45
CA ILE A 73 -7.78 0.22 -5.69
C ILE A 73 -8.15 1.50 -4.94
N LEU A 74 -7.26 2.04 -4.09
CA LEU A 74 -7.49 3.41 -3.60
C LEU A 74 -7.45 4.34 -4.80
N GLY A 75 -8.61 4.93 -5.13
CA GLY A 75 -8.82 5.81 -6.29
C GLY A 75 -9.87 5.32 -7.29
N ALA A 76 -10.42 4.10 -7.13
CA ALA A 76 -11.52 3.59 -7.97
C ALA A 76 -12.92 3.97 -7.47
N ASP A 77 -13.05 4.43 -6.23
CA ASP A 77 -14.31 4.88 -5.65
C ASP A 77 -14.85 6.13 -6.37
N ALA A 78 -16.16 6.37 -6.23
CA ALA A 78 -16.84 7.51 -6.83
C ALA A 78 -16.07 8.84 -6.59
N PRO A 79 -16.07 9.78 -7.55
CA PRO A 79 -15.44 11.09 -7.38
C PRO A 79 -15.86 11.75 -6.07
N GLY A 80 -14.88 12.09 -5.22
CA GLY A 80 -15.10 12.66 -3.88
C GLY A 80 -15.08 11.67 -2.71
N ALA A 81 -15.16 10.35 -2.95
CA ALA A 81 -15.18 9.36 -1.86
C ALA A 81 -13.79 9.10 -1.24
N ASN A 82 -12.70 9.26 -2.00
CA ASN A 82 -11.32 9.02 -1.52
C ASN A 82 -10.35 10.20 -1.70
N TRP A 83 -10.74 11.24 -2.44
CA TRP A 83 -9.82 12.30 -2.88
C TRP A 83 -9.50 13.34 -1.81
N ASP A 84 -10.40 13.57 -0.86
CA ASP A 84 -10.18 14.51 0.24
C ASP A 84 -9.22 13.96 1.30
N ASP A 85 -9.18 12.64 1.51
CA ASP A 85 -8.21 12.00 2.42
C ASP A 85 -6.77 12.11 1.89
N HIS A 86 -6.58 12.20 0.56
CA HIS A 86 -5.25 12.41 -0.04
C HIS A 86 -4.68 13.81 0.20
N ARG A 87 -5.52 14.78 0.60
CA ARG A 87 -5.08 16.13 1.01
C ARG A 87 -4.57 16.18 2.44
N ASP A 88 -4.79 15.12 3.22
CA ASP A 88 -4.19 14.95 4.55
C ASP A 88 -3.36 13.68 4.57
N PRO A 89 -2.01 13.80 4.50
CA PRO A 89 -1.11 12.64 4.53
C PRO A 89 -1.37 11.65 5.67
N SER A 90 -1.86 12.12 6.82
CA SER A 90 -2.16 11.26 7.98
C SER A 90 -3.43 10.44 7.76
N ARG A 91 -4.47 11.05 7.15
CA ARG A 91 -5.72 10.36 6.80
C ARG A 91 -5.47 9.33 5.70
N ALA A 92 -4.68 9.68 4.69
CA ALA A 92 -4.24 8.73 3.67
C ALA A 92 -3.50 7.51 4.25
N LEU A 93 -2.60 7.72 5.23
CA LEU A 93 -1.94 6.62 5.93
C LEU A 93 -2.96 5.76 6.71
N HIS A 94 -3.89 6.39 7.44
CA HIS A 94 -4.90 5.66 8.20
C HIS A 94 -5.74 4.76 7.29
N LEU A 95 -6.18 5.28 6.14
CA LEU A 95 -6.96 4.54 5.16
C LEU A 95 -6.20 3.34 4.60
N LEU A 96 -4.91 3.51 4.25
CA LEU A 96 -4.04 2.40 3.84
C LEU A 96 -4.00 1.31 4.93
N LEU A 97 -3.72 1.67 6.19
CA LEU A 97 -3.62 0.71 7.28
C LEU A 97 -4.93 -0.05 7.51
N THR A 98 -6.07 0.61 7.34
CA THR A 98 -7.39 -0.02 7.41
C THR A 98 -7.55 -1.07 6.30
N LYS A 99 -7.21 -0.75 5.05
CA LYS A 99 -7.28 -1.69 3.92
C LYS A 99 -6.32 -2.88 4.09
N LEU A 100 -5.07 -2.65 4.53
CA LEU A 100 -4.12 -3.73 4.82
C LEU A 100 -4.66 -4.68 5.90
N ARG A 101 -5.29 -4.12 6.95
CA ARG A 101 -5.92 -4.91 8.02
C ARG A 101 -7.11 -5.72 7.50
N GLN A 102 -7.98 -5.13 6.69
CA GLN A 102 -9.12 -5.82 6.08
C GLN A 102 -8.66 -7.01 5.24
N ALA A 103 -7.65 -6.82 4.37
CA ALA A 103 -7.07 -7.88 3.56
C ALA A 103 -6.52 -9.02 4.41
N ARG A 104 -5.79 -8.69 5.48
CA ARG A 104 -5.27 -9.68 6.42
C ARG A 104 -6.39 -10.45 7.13
N THR A 105 -7.42 -9.76 7.60
CA THR A 105 -8.56 -10.38 8.30
C THR A 105 -9.34 -11.31 7.38
N ALA A 106 -9.46 -10.98 6.10
CA ALA A 106 -10.10 -11.82 5.10
C ALA A 106 -9.21 -12.99 4.62
N GLY A 107 -7.98 -13.12 5.12
CA GLY A 107 -7.03 -14.14 4.70
C GLY A 107 -6.45 -13.92 3.29
N ALA A 108 -6.62 -12.72 2.73
CA ALA A 108 -6.10 -12.38 1.41
C ALA A 108 -4.57 -12.25 1.44
N ARG A 109 -3.90 -12.84 0.43
CA ARG A 109 -2.44 -12.71 0.23
C ARG A 109 -2.20 -11.78 -0.95
N LEU A 110 -2.04 -10.49 -0.64
CA LEU A 110 -1.91 -9.42 -1.63
C LEU A 110 -0.51 -8.80 -1.62
N GLN A 111 -0.09 -8.31 -2.79
CA GLN A 111 0.96 -7.31 -2.95
C GLN A 111 0.36 -5.96 -3.30
N TYR A 112 1.08 -4.90 -2.97
CA TYR A 112 0.60 -3.53 -3.08
C TYR A 112 1.55 -2.63 -3.84
N LYS A 113 0.99 -1.64 -4.53
CA LYS A 113 1.76 -0.63 -5.25
C LYS A 113 1.25 0.75 -4.87
N LEU A 114 2.14 1.64 -4.46
CA LEU A 114 1.81 2.96 -3.95
C LEU A 114 2.21 4.05 -4.93
N TRP A 115 1.35 5.06 -5.05
CA TRP A 115 1.73 6.37 -5.58
C TRP A 115 1.68 7.38 -4.45
N LEU A 116 2.72 8.20 -4.38
CA LEU A 116 2.88 9.21 -3.34
C LEU A 116 2.82 10.59 -3.98
N GLY A 117 2.26 11.54 -3.26
CA GLY A 117 2.17 12.91 -3.70
C GLY A 117 2.07 13.89 -2.55
N GLU A 118 2.26 15.15 -2.90
CA GLU A 118 1.92 16.26 -2.02
C GLU A 118 0.38 16.39 -1.96
N PRO A 119 -0.14 16.85 -0.81
CA PRO A 119 -1.57 17.05 -0.59
C PRO A 119 -2.19 18.08 -1.55
#